data_AF-A0A537HDJ1-F1
#
_entry.id   AF-A0A537HDJ1-F1
#
_cell.length_a   1.000
_cell.length_b   1.000
_cell.length_c   1.000
_cell.angle_alpha   90.00
_cell.angle_beta   90.00
_cell.angle_gamma   90.00
#
_symmetry.space_group_name_H-M   'P 1'
#
loop_
_entity.id
_entity.type
_entity.pdbx_description
1 polymer ?
#
loop_
_entity_poly.entity_id
_entity_poly.type
_entity_poly.pdbx_seq_one_letter_code
_entity_poly.pdbx_strand_id
1 'polypeptide(L)'
;MSELTDPKTGEKLRPIFHFKDETFKGPFQFEAPDLCVELFTKTEKIQVNPRLGTPELWSSSPHFSSIHTREGFWGIAGPNISPGVKLDAGLLDLAPTLLKLLGITPPSDCDGRVLDQIILSRS
;
A
#
# COMPACT_ATOMS: atom_id res chain seq x y z
N MET A 1 -4.92 -10.78 -23.20
CA MET A 1 -5.23 -11.02 -21.77
C MET A 1 -6.73 -11.15 -21.48
N SER A 2 -7.63 -10.61 -22.30
CA SER A 2 -9.10 -10.62 -22.10
C SER A 2 -9.77 -12.00 -22.16
N GLU A 3 -9.03 -13.05 -22.50
CA GLU A 3 -9.51 -14.43 -22.56
C GLU A 3 -9.00 -15.31 -21.42
N LEU A 4 -8.15 -14.76 -20.53
CA LEU A 4 -7.71 -15.53 -19.38
C LEU A 4 -8.78 -15.53 -18.30
N THR A 5 -9.28 -16.72 -17.99
CA THR A 5 -10.34 -16.95 -17.02
C THR A 5 -9.76 -17.75 -15.86
N ASP A 6 -10.05 -17.32 -14.64
CA ASP A 6 -9.72 -18.10 -13.45
C ASP A 6 -10.54 -19.40 -13.46
N PRO A 7 -9.89 -20.58 -13.50
CA PRO A 7 -10.58 -21.86 -13.62
C PRO A 7 -11.41 -22.21 -12.38
N LYS A 8 -11.15 -21.58 -11.22
CA LYS A 8 -11.88 -21.81 -9.98
C LYS A 8 -13.19 -21.03 -9.94
N THR A 9 -13.16 -19.78 -10.42
CA THR A 9 -14.29 -18.84 -10.27
C THR A 9 -15.05 -18.62 -11.57
N GLY A 10 -14.46 -18.92 -12.73
CA GLY A 10 -15.02 -18.59 -14.04
C GLY A 10 -14.91 -17.10 -14.39
N GLU A 11 -14.28 -16.29 -13.53
CA GLU A 11 -14.15 -14.85 -13.73
C GLU A 11 -12.99 -14.51 -14.65
N LYS A 12 -13.19 -13.47 -15.47
CA LYS A 12 -12.12 -12.98 -16.34
C LYS A 12 -11.08 -12.22 -15.55
N LEU A 13 -9.82 -12.43 -15.93
CA LEU A 13 -8.70 -11.64 -15.43
C LEU A 13 -8.83 -10.20 -15.93
N ARG A 14 -8.76 -9.26 -14.99
CA ARG A 14 -8.78 -7.82 -15.23
C ARG A 14 -7.44 -7.21 -14.84
N PRO A 15 -6.60 -6.82 -15.81
CA PRO A 15 -5.38 -6.07 -15.52
C PRO A 15 -5.72 -4.62 -15.17
N ILE A 16 -4.99 -4.07 -14.19
CA ILE A 16 -4.92 -2.64 -13.89
C ILE A 16 -3.50 -2.21 -14.21
N PHE A 17 -3.38 -1.24 -15.12
CA PHE A 17 -2.12 -0.70 -15.60
C PHE A 17 -1.81 0.59 -14.83
N HIS A 18 -0.60 0.69 -14.31
CA HIS A 18 -0.08 1.84 -13.60
C HIS A 18 1.13 2.35 -14.36
N PHE A 19 0.98 3.47 -15.06
CA PHE A 19 2.08 4.10 -15.79
C PHE A 19 2.97 4.90 -14.84
N LYS A 20 4.26 4.95 -15.16
CA LYS A 20 5.28 5.65 -14.39
C LYS A 20 4.87 7.07 -14.01
N ASP A 21 4.49 7.86 -15.01
CA ASP A 21 4.26 9.30 -14.86
C ASP A 21 2.99 9.63 -14.08
N GLU A 22 2.06 8.67 -14.00
CA GLU A 22 0.81 8.78 -13.25
C GLU A 22 0.94 8.28 -11.80
N THR A 23 1.86 7.34 -11.56
CA THR A 23 1.94 6.59 -10.30
C THR A 23 3.03 7.10 -9.37
N PHE A 24 4.22 7.37 -9.92
CA PHE A 24 5.39 7.75 -9.14
C PHE A 24 5.66 9.23 -9.28
N LYS A 25 6.16 9.86 -8.22
CA LYS A 25 6.50 11.28 -8.17
C LYS A 25 7.80 11.47 -7.42
N GLY A 26 8.40 12.64 -7.58
CA GLY A 26 9.62 13.02 -6.86
C GLY A 26 10.89 12.78 -7.67
N PRO A 27 12.06 13.06 -7.08
CA PRO A 27 13.34 13.16 -7.79
C PRO A 27 13.82 11.83 -8.39
N PHE A 28 13.32 10.70 -7.88
CA PHE A 28 13.70 9.36 -8.33
C PHE A 28 12.69 8.73 -9.31
N GLN A 29 11.74 9.51 -9.84
CA GLN A 29 10.75 9.00 -10.79
C GLN A 29 11.40 8.34 -12.02
N PHE A 30 12.58 8.80 -12.43
CA PHE A 30 13.32 8.22 -13.56
C PHE A 30 13.78 6.77 -13.33
N GLU A 31 13.90 6.32 -12.07
CA GLU A 31 14.27 4.95 -11.71
C GLU A 31 13.05 4.02 -11.62
N ALA A 32 11.84 4.58 -11.62
CA ALA A 32 10.62 3.80 -11.53
C ALA A 32 10.37 3.02 -12.84
N PRO A 33 9.71 1.84 -12.74
CA PRO A 33 9.35 1.06 -13.93
C PRO A 33 8.38 1.84 -14.83
N ASP A 34 8.52 1.67 -16.15
CA ASP A 34 7.62 2.32 -17.12
C ASP A 34 6.16 1.88 -16.96
N LEU A 35 5.94 0.62 -16.53
CA LEU A 35 4.63 0.02 -16.34
C LEU A 35 4.65 -0.97 -15.17
N CYS A 36 3.72 -0.77 -14.23
CA CYS A 36 3.34 -1.76 -13.22
C CYS A 36 1.96 -2.34 -13.56
N VAL A 37 1.78 -3.65 -13.35
CA VAL A 37 0.51 -4.32 -13.63
C VAL A 37 0.04 -5.06 -12.40
N GLU A 38 -1.19 -4.77 -11.97
CA GLU A 38 -1.89 -5.57 -10.98
C GLU A 38 -2.98 -6.39 -11.67
N LEU A 39 -3.19 -7.62 -11.22
CA LEU A 39 -4.15 -8.54 -11.81
C LEU A 39 -5.26 -8.83 -10.81
N PHE A 40 -6.51 -8.82 -11.27
CA PHE A 40 -7.68 -9.06 -10.42
C PHE A 40 -8.69 -9.99 -11.10
N THR A 41 -9.46 -10.70 -10.29
CA THR A 41 -10.74 -11.33 -10.67
C THR A 41 -11.84 -10.68 -9.81
N LYS A 42 -12.80 -10.00 -10.43
CA LYS A 42 -13.72 -9.07 -9.73
C LYS A 42 -12.95 -8.09 -8.82
N THR A 43 -12.97 -8.34 -7.51
CA THR A 43 -12.32 -7.55 -6.45
C THR A 43 -11.14 -8.28 -5.79
N GLU A 44 -10.88 -9.54 -6.14
CA GLU A 44 -9.79 -10.34 -5.57
C GLU A 44 -8.51 -10.16 -6.38
N LYS A 45 -7.39 -9.94 -5.68
CA LYS A 45 -6.08 -9.75 -6.31
C LYS A 45 -5.44 -11.10 -6.65
N ILE A 46 -4.99 -11.25 -7.90
CA ILE A 46 -4.25 -12.41 -8.39
C ILE A 46 -2.75 -12.13 -8.28
N GLN A 47 -2.02 -13.10 -7.73
CA GLN A 47 -0.56 -13.02 -7.58
C GLN A 47 0.13 -13.68 -8.76
N VAL A 48 1.18 -13.02 -9.26
CA VAL A 48 2.08 -13.62 -10.25
C VAL A 48 3.14 -14.42 -9.49
N ASN A 49 3.20 -15.72 -9.73
CA ASN A 49 4.24 -16.58 -9.18
C ASN A 49 5.43 -16.62 -10.14
N PRO A 50 6.62 -16.10 -9.77
CA PRO A 50 7.79 -16.11 -10.65
C PRO A 50 8.49 -17.48 -10.73
N ARG A 51 7.98 -18.52 -10.08
CA ARG A 51 8.55 -19.87 -10.11
C ARG A 51 8.53 -20.43 -11.54
N LEU A 52 9.68 -20.87 -12.00
CA LEU A 52 9.86 -21.54 -13.29
C LEU A 52 9.72 -23.07 -13.15
N GLY A 53 9.40 -23.75 -14.25
CA GLY A 53 9.42 -25.22 -14.34
C GLY A 53 8.11 -25.94 -14.01
N THR A 54 6.99 -25.21 -13.92
CA THR A 54 5.63 -25.77 -13.83
C THR A 54 4.95 -25.69 -15.21
N PRO A 55 4.30 -26.76 -15.70
CA PRO A 55 3.49 -26.69 -16.91
C PRO A 55 2.13 -26.04 -16.67
N GLU A 56 1.72 -25.84 -15.41
CA GLU A 56 0.44 -25.24 -15.05
C GLU A 56 0.47 -23.71 -15.08
N LEU A 57 -0.54 -23.11 -15.71
CA LEU A 57 -0.71 -21.65 -15.73
C LEU A 57 -1.31 -21.10 -14.42
N TRP A 58 -2.07 -21.93 -13.70
CA TRP A 58 -2.74 -21.57 -12.45
C TRP A 58 -2.26 -22.47 -11.32
N SER A 59 -1.95 -21.87 -10.16
CA SER A 59 -1.68 -22.59 -8.93
C SER A 59 -2.64 -22.12 -7.85
N SER A 60 -3.35 -23.08 -7.24
CA SER A 60 -4.17 -22.88 -6.04
C SER A 60 -3.42 -23.27 -4.77
N SER A 61 -2.15 -23.69 -4.89
CA SER A 61 -1.32 -24.00 -3.73
C SER A 61 -1.10 -22.73 -2.92
N PRO A 62 -1.37 -22.73 -1.60
CA PRO A 62 -1.11 -21.59 -0.74
C PRO A 62 0.40 -21.45 -0.56
N HIS A 63 1.10 -20.92 -1.57
CA HIS A 63 2.52 -20.62 -1.48
C HIS A 63 2.78 -19.45 -0.51
N PHE A 64 1.78 -18.60 -0.31
CA PHE A 64 1.81 -17.49 0.63
C PHE A 64 0.62 -17.59 1.58
N SER A 65 0.87 -17.65 2.88
CA SER A 65 -0.18 -17.55 3.92
C SER A 65 -0.72 -16.13 4.07
N SER A 66 0.02 -15.13 3.57
CA SER A 66 -0.33 -13.71 3.54
C SER A 66 0.36 -13.01 2.37
N ILE A 67 -0.25 -11.95 1.86
CA ILE A 67 0.30 -11.10 0.80
C ILE A 67 0.29 -9.63 1.26
N HIS A 68 1.18 -8.81 0.71
CA HIS A 68 1.18 -7.37 0.97
C HIS A 68 -0.05 -6.72 0.35
N THR A 69 -0.71 -5.85 1.11
CA THR A 69 -1.86 -5.06 0.68
C THR A 69 -1.63 -3.58 0.98
N ARG A 70 -2.35 -2.69 0.30
CA ARG A 70 -2.23 -1.24 0.50
C ARG A 70 -2.98 -0.79 1.76
N GLU A 71 -4.05 -1.50 2.09
CA GLU A 71 -4.94 -1.18 3.20
C GLU A 71 -4.43 -1.84 4.48
N GLY A 72 -4.16 -1.01 5.49
CA GLY A 72 -3.77 -1.46 6.81
C GLY A 72 -4.68 -0.88 7.89
N PHE A 73 -4.31 -1.15 9.14
CA PHE A 73 -4.82 -0.40 10.28
C PHE A 73 -3.63 0.27 10.98
N TRP A 74 -3.90 1.33 11.71
CA TRP A 74 -2.92 2.02 12.52
C TRP A 74 -3.51 2.31 13.91
N GLY A 75 -2.64 2.52 14.88
CA GLY A 75 -3.03 2.88 16.24
C GLY A 75 -1.87 3.53 16.97
N ILE A 76 -2.18 4.49 17.81
CA ILE A 76 -1.21 5.18 18.66
C ILE A 76 -1.86 5.45 20.01
N ALA A 77 -1.06 5.35 21.08
CA ALA A 77 -1.51 5.59 22.44
C ALA A 77 -0.37 6.20 23.24
N GLY A 78 -0.71 7.10 24.16
CA GLY A 78 0.26 7.77 25.03
C GLY A 78 -0.34 8.98 25.74
N PRO A 79 0.39 9.59 26.68
CA PRO A 79 -0.11 10.69 27.51
C PRO A 79 -0.48 11.96 26.71
N ASN A 80 0.11 12.15 25.53
CA ASN A 80 -0.13 13.32 24.68
C ASN A 80 -1.01 13.01 23.46
N ILE A 81 -1.74 11.88 23.50
CA ILE A 81 -2.58 11.41 22.40
C ILE A 81 -4.06 11.52 22.79
N SER A 82 -4.84 12.18 21.95
CA SER A 82 -6.30 12.26 22.07
C SER A 82 -6.92 10.87 21.86
N PRO A 83 -7.64 10.31 22.86
CA PRO A 83 -8.28 9.02 22.71
C PRO A 83 -9.49 9.09 21.77
N GLY A 84 -9.80 7.98 21.11
CA GLY A 84 -11.04 7.81 20.32
C GLY A 84 -11.08 8.53 18.98
N VAL A 85 -10.00 9.21 18.58
CA VAL A 85 -9.92 9.85 17.26
C VAL A 85 -9.78 8.78 16.18
N LYS A 86 -10.62 8.85 15.15
CA LYS A 86 -10.55 8.03 13.94
C LYS A 86 -10.28 8.94 12.75
N LEU A 87 -9.23 8.63 11.99
CA LEU A 87 -8.92 9.31 10.74
C LEU A 87 -8.21 8.35 9.78
N ASP A 88 -8.21 8.73 8.52
CA ASP A 88 -7.40 8.08 7.48
C ASP A 88 -5.96 8.60 7.54
N ALA A 89 -5.01 7.68 7.63
CA ALA A 89 -3.59 7.95 7.77
C ALA A 89 -2.76 6.99 6.93
N GLY A 90 -1.74 7.53 6.27
CA GLY A 90 -0.77 6.75 5.52
C GLY A 90 0.39 6.29 6.40
N LEU A 91 1.07 5.21 6.00
CA LEU A 91 2.30 4.76 6.66
C LEU A 91 3.36 5.88 6.75
N LEU A 92 3.42 6.74 5.73
CA LEU A 92 4.38 7.85 5.64
C LEU A 92 4.08 8.98 6.63
N ASP A 93 2.86 9.07 7.17
CA ASP A 93 2.48 10.07 8.19
C ASP A 93 3.11 9.77 9.55
N LEU A 94 3.59 8.53 9.76
CA LEU A 94 4.13 8.09 11.03
C LEU A 94 5.40 8.86 11.41
N ALA A 95 6.36 8.97 10.50
CA ALA A 95 7.64 9.65 10.75
C ALA A 95 7.46 11.13 11.17
N PRO A 96 6.78 12.00 10.40
CA PRO A 96 6.60 13.40 10.80
C PRO A 96 5.77 13.54 12.08
N THR A 97 4.79 12.66 12.32
CA THR A 97 3.99 12.67 13.56
C THR A 97 4.83 12.33 14.79
N LEU A 98 5.68 11.29 14.70
CA LEU A 98 6.57 10.91 15.81
C LEU A 98 7.61 11.98 16.09
N LEU A 99 8.21 12.60 15.07
CA LEU A 99 9.16 13.70 15.25
C LEU A 99 8.51 14.87 15.99
N LYS A 100 7.28 15.25 15.59
CA LYS A 100 6.52 16.31 16.26
C LYS A 100 6.27 15.98 17.74
N LEU A 101 5.88 14.75 18.06
CA LEU A 101 5.65 14.29 19.43
C LEU A 101 6.92 14.35 20.30
N LEU A 102 8.08 14.12 19.69
CA LEU A 102 9.39 14.26 20.32
C LEU A 102 9.88 15.72 20.44
N GLY A 103 9.08 16.70 19.98
CA GLY A 103 9.47 18.11 19.98
C GLY A 103 10.49 18.48 18.89
N ILE A 104 10.66 17.62 17.89
CA ILE A 104 11.54 17.83 16.74
C ILE A 104 10.70 18.37 15.60
N THR A 105 11.18 19.42 14.92
CA THR A 105 10.50 19.91 13.71
C THR A 105 10.71 18.91 12.57
N PRO A 106 9.64 18.34 11.99
CA PRO A 106 9.78 17.41 10.88
C PRO A 106 10.48 18.08 9.69
N PRO A 107 11.39 17.38 9.00
CA PRO A 107 11.98 17.84 7.75
C PRO A 107 10.94 18.18 6.70
N SER A 108 11.22 19.16 5.84
CA SER A 108 10.32 19.58 4.77
C SER A 108 10.22 18.58 3.63
N ASP A 109 11.12 17.59 3.56
CA ASP A 109 11.17 16.51 2.57
C ASP A 109 10.43 15.24 3.03
N CYS A 110 9.70 15.30 4.14
CA CYS A 110 8.77 14.24 4.51
C CYS A 110 7.59 14.18 3.51
N ASP A 111 7.39 13.02 2.87
CA ASP A 111 6.24 12.80 1.96
C ASP A 111 4.89 12.74 2.70
N GLY A 112 4.90 12.30 3.95
CA GLY A 112 3.72 12.26 4.82
C GLY A 112 3.48 13.57 5.55
N ARG A 113 2.35 13.66 6.24
CA ARG A 113 1.94 14.82 7.05
C ARG A 113 1.88 14.48 8.54
N VAL A 114 2.03 15.51 9.37
CA VAL A 114 1.77 15.38 10.80
C VAL A 114 0.27 15.16 11.03
N LEU A 115 -0.07 14.16 11.84
CA LEU A 115 -1.44 13.90 12.26
C LEU A 115 -1.82 14.79 13.46
N ASP A 116 -1.82 16.11 13.28
CA ASP A 116 -2.03 17.07 14.39
C ASP A 116 -3.36 16.85 15.13
N GLN A 117 -4.36 16.26 14.46
CA GLN A 117 -5.69 15.97 15.01
C GLN A 117 -5.68 15.01 16.21
N ILE A 118 -4.61 14.24 16.38
CA ILE A 118 -4.49 13.28 17.49
C ILE A 118 -3.57 13.77 18.61
N ILE A 119 -2.88 14.89 18.40
CA ILE A 119 -1.91 15.42 19.37
C ILE A 119 -2.65 16.40 20.27
N LEU A 120 -2.60 16.16 21.58
CA LEU A 120 -3.15 17.11 22.55
C LEU A 120 -2.34 18.40 22.50
N SER A 121 -3.01 19.56 22.46
CA SER A 121 -2.35 20.85 22.63
C SER A 121 -1.68 20.88 23.99
N ARG A 122 -0.38 21.15 24.03
CA ARG A 122 0.32 21.37 25.30
C ARG A 122 -0.26 22.62 25.94
N SER A 123 -0.89 22.46 27.11
CA SER A 123 -1.22 23.54 28.03
C SER A 123 0.03 24.24 28.54
#